data_AF-A0A2V9APE4-F1
#
_entry.id   AF-A0A2V9APE4-F1
#
_cell.length_a   1.000
_cell.length_b   1.000
_cell.length_c   1.000
_cell.angle_alpha   90.00
_cell.angle_beta   90.00
_cell.angle_gamma   90.00
#
_symmetry.space_group_name_H-M   'P 1'
#
loop_
_entity.id
_entity.type
_entity.pdbx_description
1 polymer ?
#
loop_
_entity_poly.entity_id
_entity_poly.type
_entity_poly.pdbx_seq_one_letter_code
_entity_poly.pdbx_strand_id
1 'polypeptide(L)'
;MCRRSDARVARRLTPQTAEDFWRDGSEEVANVDPDDLRAVLKVMRDTSNKLGGAQTLIDCRLFEHVCSPGANVEAAWFRASMLGIMTRCRPDGRNVAT
;
A
#
# COMPACT_ATOMS: atom_id res chain seq x y z
N MET A 1 -41.43 -19.29 -27.10
CA MET A 1 -40.47 -20.29 -26.58
C MET A 1 -39.08 -19.65 -26.45
N CYS A 2 -38.40 -19.95 -25.35
CA CYS A 2 -37.10 -19.48 -24.84
C CYS A 2 -35.91 -20.09 -25.63
N ARG A 3 -34.79 -19.39 -25.93
CA ARG A 3 -33.45 -19.34 -25.25
C ARG A 3 -32.44 -18.75 -26.27
N ARG A 4 -31.27 -18.14 -26.00
CA ARG A 4 -30.44 -17.68 -24.86
C ARG A 4 -29.36 -16.78 -25.52
N SER A 5 -29.19 -15.52 -25.11
CA SER A 5 -28.03 -15.02 -24.35
C SER A 5 -26.66 -15.12 -25.06
N ASP A 6 -26.16 -14.00 -25.59
CA ASP A 6 -24.77 -13.57 -25.36
C ASP A 6 -24.66 -12.04 -25.45
N ALA A 7 -24.88 -11.44 -24.29
CA ALA A 7 -24.49 -10.07 -23.98
C ALA A 7 -23.86 -10.11 -22.59
N ARG A 8 -22.68 -9.49 -22.48
CA ARG A 8 -21.83 -9.22 -21.30
C ARG A 8 -20.46 -9.90 -21.48
N VAL A 9 -19.33 -9.21 -21.44
CA VAL A 9 -18.99 -8.08 -20.58
C VAL A 9 -18.01 -7.16 -21.33
N ALA A 10 -18.51 -6.01 -21.78
CA ALA A 10 -17.66 -4.84 -21.90
C ALA A 10 -17.10 -4.57 -20.50
N ARG A 11 -15.79 -4.80 -20.34
CA ARG A 11 -15.04 -4.52 -19.11
C ARG A 11 -15.04 -3.01 -18.90
N ARG A 12 -16.15 -2.49 -18.37
CA ARG A 12 -16.24 -1.11 -17.86
C ARG A 12 -15.23 -1.03 -16.73
N LEU A 13 -14.19 -0.24 -16.93
CA LEU A 13 -13.30 0.22 -15.86
C LEU A 13 -14.19 1.04 -14.91
N THR A 14 -14.66 0.42 -13.84
CA THR A 14 -15.28 1.16 -12.73
C THR A 14 -14.16 1.92 -12.02
N PRO A 15 -14.40 3.16 -11.58
CA PRO A 15 -13.43 3.87 -10.75
C PRO A 15 -13.18 3.02 -9.50
N GLN A 16 -11.92 2.64 -9.28
CA GLN A 16 -11.50 1.92 -8.08
C GLN A 16 -11.88 2.78 -6.87
N THR A 17 -12.93 2.41 -6.15
CA THR A 17 -13.25 3.05 -4.88
C THR A 17 -12.36 2.44 -3.81
N ALA A 18 -12.03 3.21 -2.77
CA ALA A 18 -11.28 2.72 -1.61
C ALA A 18 -11.97 1.51 -0.91
N GLU A 19 -13.25 1.28 -1.21
CA GLU A 19 -14.03 0.15 -0.70
C GLU A 19 -13.72 -1.15 -1.44
N ASP A 20 -13.35 -1.10 -2.72
CA ASP A 20 -12.91 -2.28 -3.47
C ASP A 20 -11.54 -2.79 -2.96
N PHE A 21 -10.71 -1.90 -2.39
CA PHE A 21 -9.37 -2.20 -1.87
C PHE A 21 -9.36 -3.25 -0.74
N TRP A 22 -10.41 -3.28 0.09
CA TRP A 22 -10.50 -4.20 1.24
C TRP A 22 -11.49 -5.35 1.04
N ARG A 23 -12.18 -5.41 -0.11
CA ARG A 23 -13.34 -6.32 -0.29
C ARG A 23 -12.93 -7.77 -0.52
N ASP A 24 -11.73 -8.01 -1.03
CA ASP A 24 -11.21 -9.35 -1.28
C ASP A 24 -9.90 -9.58 -0.51
N GLY A 25 -10.02 -9.93 0.77
CA GLY A 25 -8.88 -10.29 1.62
C GLY A 25 -8.19 -11.61 1.23
N SER A 26 -8.55 -12.21 0.09
CA SER A 26 -7.93 -13.45 -0.42
C SER A 26 -6.82 -13.18 -1.45
N GLU A 27 -6.68 -11.94 -1.94
CA GLU A 27 -5.63 -11.62 -2.92
C GLU A 27 -4.30 -11.38 -2.20
N GLU A 28 -3.32 -12.24 -2.51
CA GLU A 28 -1.98 -12.14 -1.95
C GLU A 28 -1.34 -10.81 -2.38
N VAL A 29 -0.84 -10.05 -1.40
CA VAL A 29 -0.14 -8.80 -1.69
C VAL A 29 1.06 -9.10 -2.59
N ALA A 30 1.07 -8.52 -3.78
CA ALA A 30 2.10 -8.76 -4.79
C ALA A 30 3.52 -8.66 -4.21
N ASN A 31 4.43 -9.45 -4.79
CA ASN A 31 5.85 -9.33 -4.46
C ASN A 31 6.36 -7.96 -4.90
N VAL A 32 7.22 -7.35 -4.09
CA VAL A 32 7.73 -5.99 -4.30
C VAL A 32 9.25 -6.04 -4.30
N ASP A 33 9.87 -5.31 -5.22
CA ASP A 33 11.33 -5.14 -5.23
C ASP A 33 11.79 -4.50 -3.91
N PRO A 34 12.77 -5.09 -3.20
CA PRO A 34 13.32 -4.50 -1.99
C PRO A 34 13.82 -3.04 -2.15
N ASP A 35 14.30 -2.64 -3.33
CA ASP A 35 14.73 -1.25 -3.60
C ASP A 35 13.55 -0.29 -3.66
N ASP A 36 12.46 -0.67 -4.33
CA ASP A 36 11.23 0.12 -4.36
C ASP A 36 10.65 0.29 -2.95
N LEU A 37 10.66 -0.79 -2.16
CA LEU A 37 10.20 -0.76 -0.77
C LEU A 37 11.06 0.19 0.09
N ARG A 38 12.39 0.20 -0.10
CA ARG A 38 13.30 1.14 0.58
C ARG A 38 13.02 2.58 0.17
N ALA A 39 12.76 2.83 -1.11
CA ALA A 39 12.44 4.16 -1.62
C ALA A 39 11.15 4.72 -1.01
N VAL A 40 10.09 3.91 -0.97
CA VAL A 40 8.81 4.28 -0.33
C VAL A 40 8.99 4.56 1.17
N LEU A 41 9.70 3.68 1.89
CA LEU A 41 9.98 3.88 3.32
C LEU A 41 10.75 5.18 3.59
N LYS A 42 11.71 5.52 2.72
CA LYS A 42 12.45 6.78 2.81
C LYS A 42 11.51 7.97 2.66
N VAL A 43 10.65 7.99 1.64
CA VAL A 43 9.67 9.07 1.44
C VAL A 43 8.74 9.22 2.65
N MET A 44 8.20 8.12 3.18
CA MET A 44 7.32 8.15 4.35
C MET A 44 8.04 8.72 5.58
N ARG A 45 9.29 8.27 5.82
CA ARG A 45 10.11 8.74 6.95
C ARG A 45 10.48 10.21 6.81
N ASP A 46 10.94 10.62 5.63
CA ASP A 46 11.32 12.01 5.36
C ASP A 46 10.12 12.95 5.50
N THR A 47 8.94 12.52 5.04
CA THR A 47 7.70 13.29 5.19
C THR A 47 7.29 13.40 6.66
N SER A 48 7.32 12.28 7.40
CA SER A 48 7.01 12.27 8.85
C SER A 48 7.96 13.17 9.64
N ASN A 49 9.27 13.11 9.34
CA ASN A 49 10.29 13.95 9.99
C ASN A 49 10.04 15.44 9.72
N LYS A 50 9.72 15.81 8.47
CA LYS A 50 9.43 17.21 8.10
C LYS A 50 8.18 17.76 8.78
N LEU A 51 7.19 16.92 9.06
CA LEU A 51 5.91 17.30 9.66
C LEU A 51 5.84 17.04 11.17
N GLY A 52 6.97 16.71 11.81
CA GLY A 52 7.01 16.45 13.26
C GLY A 52 6.14 15.27 13.71
N GLY A 53 5.94 14.27 12.85
CA GLY A 53 5.12 13.10 13.15
C GLY A 53 3.61 13.30 12.96
N ALA A 54 3.16 14.45 12.44
CA ALA A 54 1.74 14.66 12.13
C ALA A 54 1.25 13.68 11.05
N GLN A 55 0.01 13.23 11.18
CA GLN A 55 -0.64 12.41 10.15
C GLN A 55 -0.84 13.26 8.89
N THR A 56 -0.43 12.72 7.74
CA THR A 56 -0.54 13.41 6.46
C THR A 56 -0.96 12.44 5.37
N LEU A 57 -1.56 12.99 4.32
CA LEU A 57 -1.86 12.26 3.09
C LEU A 57 -0.73 12.50 2.10
N ILE A 58 -0.20 11.42 1.54
CA ILE A 58 0.81 11.46 0.48
C ILE A 58 0.13 10.99 -0.81
N ASP A 59 0.20 11.80 -1.86
CA ASP A 59 -0.31 11.43 -3.19
C ASP A 59 0.43 10.21 -3.73
N CYS A 60 -0.30 9.21 -4.25
CA CYS A 60 0.25 8.00 -4.85
C CYS A 60 1.26 8.28 -5.98
N ARG A 61 1.09 9.40 -6.71
CA ARG A 61 2.01 9.84 -7.76
C ARG A 61 3.44 10.07 -7.26
N LEU A 62 3.60 10.41 -5.98
CA LEU A 62 4.92 10.56 -5.39
C LEU A 62 5.63 9.20 -5.29
N PHE A 63 4.89 8.14 -4.99
CA PHE A 63 5.45 6.79 -4.91
C PHE A 63 5.75 6.23 -6.31
N GLU A 64 4.90 6.51 -7.30
CA GLU A 64 5.18 6.19 -8.72
C GLU A 64 6.50 6.79 -9.21
N HIS A 65 6.90 7.96 -8.70
CA HIS A 65 8.13 8.63 -9.12
C HIS A 65 9.41 8.07 -8.47
N VAL A 66 9.29 7.39 -7.33
CA VAL A 66 10.45 6.84 -6.61
C VAL A 66 10.61 5.33 -6.78
N CYS A 67 9.54 4.64 -7.17
CA CYS A 67 9.60 3.24 -7.54
C CYS A 67 10.08 3.06 -8.98
N SER A 68 10.57 1.86 -9.27
CA SER A 68 10.98 1.42 -10.60
C SER A 68 9.80 1.47 -11.59
N PRO A 69 10.05 1.73 -12.89
CA PRO A 69 8.99 1.74 -13.90
C PRO A 69 8.19 0.42 -13.92
N GLY A 70 6.87 0.51 -13.79
CA GLY A 70 5.98 -0.65 -13.77
C GLY A 70 5.87 -1.35 -12.42
N ALA A 71 6.50 -0.82 -11.36
CA ALA A 71 6.34 -1.34 -10.01
C ALA A 71 4.88 -1.28 -9.53
N ASN A 72 4.47 -2.28 -8.75
CA ASN A 72 3.20 -2.24 -8.04
C ASN A 72 3.32 -1.32 -6.81
N VAL A 73 3.08 -0.02 -7.04
CA VAL A 73 3.19 1.04 -6.04
C VAL A 73 2.28 0.82 -4.84
N GLU A 74 1.07 0.30 -5.08
CA GLU A 74 0.09 0.03 -4.04
C GLU A 74 0.57 -1.09 -3.09
N ALA A 75 1.10 -2.18 -3.64
CA ALA A 75 1.71 -3.24 -2.84
C ALA A 75 2.94 -2.75 -2.06
N ALA A 76 3.77 -1.89 -2.68
CA ALA A 76 4.93 -1.31 -2.02
C ALA A 76 4.54 -0.40 -0.84
N TRP A 77 3.56 0.48 -1.05
CA TRP A 77 3.00 1.34 0.00
C TRP A 77 2.35 0.52 1.13
N PHE A 78 1.59 -0.52 0.79
CA PHE A 78 0.95 -1.39 1.77
C PHE A 78 1.98 -2.10 2.66
N ARG A 79 2.98 -2.74 2.04
CA ARG A 79 4.07 -3.43 2.76
C ARG A 79 4.86 -2.46 3.64
N ALA A 80 5.18 -1.27 3.14
CA ALA A 80 5.87 -0.23 3.91
C ALA A 80 5.03 0.23 5.13
N SER A 81 3.73 0.42 4.94
CA SER A 81 2.79 0.81 6.01
C SER A 81 2.69 -0.27 7.09
N MET A 82 2.60 -1.55 6.68
CA MET A 82 2.59 -2.68 7.60
C MET A 82 3.88 -2.82 8.39
N LEU A 83 5.03 -2.68 7.73
CA LEU A 83 6.34 -2.63 8.42
C LEU A 83 6.39 -1.49 9.44
N GLY A 84 5.88 -0.31 9.09
CA GLY A 84 5.78 0.82 10.01
C GLY A 84 4.91 0.55 11.23
N ILE A 85 3.81 -0.18 11.07
CA ILE A 85 2.94 -0.58 12.19
C ILE A 85 3.63 -1.64 13.06
N MET A 86 4.18 -2.70 12.46
CA MET A 86 4.84 -3.78 13.18
C MET A 86 6.06 -3.31 13.99
N THR A 87 6.83 -2.35 13.44
CA THR A 87 7.98 -1.78 14.15
C THR A 87 7.58 -0.94 15.37
N ARG A 88 6.40 -0.32 15.35
CA ARG A 88 5.84 0.44 16.49
C ARG A 88 5.17 -0.43 17.54
N CYS A 89 4.61 -1.57 17.13
CA CYS A 89 3.96 -2.53 18.03
C CYS A 89 4.94 -3.50 18.71
N ARG A 90 6.26 -3.35 18.50
CA ARG A 90 7.25 -4.18 19.18
C ARG A 90 7.14 -3.92 20.69
N PRO A 91 6.89 -4.95 21.53
CA PRO A 91 6.84 -4.76 22.97
C PRO A 91 8.21 -4.27 23.43
N ASP A 92 8.25 -3.13 24.11
CA ASP A 92 9.44 -2.64 24.79
C ASP A 92 9.84 -3.66 25.86
N GLY A 93 10.80 -4.53 25.53
CA GLY A 93 11.49 -5.39 26.48
C GLY A 93 12.49 -4.62 27.36
N ARG A 94 12.21 -3.37 27.72
CA ARG A 94 13.05 -2.56 28.62
C ARG A 94 12.30 -2.17 29.89
N ASN A 95 12.18 -3.15 30.76
CA ASN A 95 12.27 -2.95 32.21
C ASN A 95 13.29 -3.97 32.73
N VAL A 96 14.58 -3.64 32.61
CA VAL A 96 15.59 -4.20 33.51
C VAL A 96 15.91 -3.07 34.48
N ALA A 97 15.16 -3.07 35.60
CA ALA A 97 15.53 -2.29 36.76
C ALA A 97 16.92 -2.76 37.21
N THR A 98 17.86 -1.82 37.31
CA THR A 98 19.09 -1.98 38.10
C THR A 98 18.83 -1.32 39.44
#